data_AF-A0A1F9NC48-F1
#
_entry.id   AF-A0A1F9NC48-F1
#
_cell.length_a   1.000
_cell.length_b   1.000
_cell.length_c   1.000
_cell.angle_alpha   90.00
_cell.angle_beta   90.00
_cell.angle_gamma   90.00
#
_symmetry.space_group_name_H-M   'P 1'
#
loop_
_entity.id
_entity.type
_entity.pdbx_description
1 polymer ?
#
loop_
_entity_poly.entity_id
_entity_poly.type
_entity_poly.pdbx_seq_one_letter_code
_entity_poly.pdbx_strand_id
1 'polypeptide(L)'
;MQDKAVVLSSGGIDSTTAMAIAKSEGKDIYSLSFRYGQRHSVELKAAVKIAKMLGAKAHKIIDIDLRQFGHSALTDEIPVPKHNTLDDIKKDEVPVTYVPARNTIFLSYAMAWAEVLKASSIFIGVTAVDYSGYPDCRPEFIKAFEKMANLATKTGITKETILKIETPLIHLSKAEIIKTGIQLGVDYSLTISCYDPDDKGRSCGFCDSCLHRKKGFAKAGITDPTPYYPPASASA
;
A
#
# COMPACT_ATOMS: atom_id res chain seq x y z
N MET A 1 -13.19 -21.06 14.75
CA MET A 1 -12.29 -20.72 13.63
C MET A 1 -11.96 -19.25 13.72
N GLN A 2 -10.71 -18.85 13.56
CA GLN A 2 -10.36 -17.44 13.44
C GLN A 2 -10.85 -16.90 12.09
N ASP A 3 -11.29 -15.64 12.10
CA ASP A 3 -11.79 -14.95 10.91
C ASP A 3 -10.61 -14.60 10.00
N LYS A 4 -10.68 -14.98 8.73
CA LYS A 4 -9.56 -14.82 7.77
C LYS A 4 -9.66 -13.47 7.08
N ALA A 5 -8.51 -12.85 6.85
CA ALA A 5 -8.39 -11.60 6.13
C ALA A 5 -7.34 -11.70 5.03
N VAL A 6 -7.69 -11.28 3.82
CA VAL A 6 -6.69 -11.03 2.77
C VAL A 6 -6.19 -9.60 2.93
N VAL A 7 -4.88 -9.40 3.04
CA VAL A 7 -4.29 -8.07 3.21
C VAL A 7 -3.44 -7.71 2.01
N LEU A 8 -3.82 -6.63 1.32
CA LEU A 8 -3.02 -6.05 0.25
C LEU A 8 -1.74 -5.43 0.84
N SER A 9 -0.59 -5.99 0.48
CA SER A 9 0.72 -5.67 1.05
C SER A 9 1.70 -5.22 -0.03
N SER A 10 2.37 -4.10 0.20
CA SER A 10 3.41 -3.55 -0.67
C SER A 10 4.79 -3.47 0.00
N GLY A 11 4.87 -3.68 1.31
CA GLY A 11 6.10 -3.44 2.09
C GLY A 11 6.31 -1.98 2.50
N GLY A 12 5.38 -1.09 2.15
CA GLY A 12 5.37 0.31 2.61
C GLY A 12 4.72 0.51 3.98
N ILE A 13 4.82 1.74 4.51
CA ILE A 13 4.26 2.13 5.82
C ILE A 13 2.78 1.76 5.95
N ASP A 14 1.99 2.18 4.97
CA ASP A 14 0.52 2.11 5.07
C ASP A 14 0.05 0.64 5.04
N SER A 15 0.49 -0.13 4.05
CA SER A 15 0.10 -1.54 3.93
C SER A 15 0.62 -2.40 5.09
N THR A 16 1.79 -2.06 5.65
CA THR A 16 2.31 -2.70 6.87
C THR A 16 1.45 -2.39 8.09
N THR A 17 1.05 -1.12 8.25
CA THR A 17 0.21 -0.69 9.37
C THR A 17 -1.19 -1.30 9.27
N ALA A 18 -1.78 -1.34 8.07
CA ALA A 18 -3.06 -1.99 7.83
C ALA A 18 -3.01 -3.50 8.17
N MET A 19 -1.90 -4.18 7.84
CA MET A 19 -1.70 -5.58 8.22
C MET A 19 -1.57 -5.77 9.73
N ALA A 20 -0.87 -4.86 10.42
CA ALA A 20 -0.76 -4.88 11.87
C ALA A 20 -2.11 -4.65 12.55
N ILE A 21 -2.95 -3.74 12.03
CA ILE A 21 -4.32 -3.51 12.51
C ILE A 21 -5.15 -4.78 12.34
N ALA A 22 -5.17 -5.37 11.15
CA ALA A 22 -5.89 -6.63 10.90
C ALA A 22 -5.46 -7.74 11.88
N LYS A 23 -4.15 -7.85 12.17
CA LYS A 23 -3.63 -8.80 13.16
C LYS A 23 -4.13 -8.49 14.58
N SER A 24 -4.14 -7.21 14.96
CA SER A 24 -4.62 -6.76 16.27
C SER A 24 -6.10 -7.03 16.50
N GLU A 25 -6.89 -7.07 15.42
CA GLU A 25 -8.30 -7.49 15.43
C GLU A 25 -8.49 -9.01 15.50
N GLY A 26 -7.42 -9.78 15.64
CA GLY A 26 -7.45 -11.24 15.78
C GLY A 26 -7.67 -12.00 14.47
N LYS A 27 -7.41 -11.36 13.31
CA LYS A 27 -7.59 -11.98 12.00
C LYS A 27 -6.44 -12.94 11.66
N ASP A 28 -6.78 -14.05 11.00
CA ASP A 28 -5.80 -14.88 10.31
C ASP A 28 -5.37 -14.21 9.00
N ILE A 29 -4.13 -13.72 8.96
CA ILE A 29 -3.61 -12.89 7.87
C ILE A 29 -3.16 -13.71 6.66
N TYR A 30 -3.69 -13.40 5.48
CA TYR A 30 -3.25 -13.88 4.18
C TYR A 30 -2.75 -12.70 3.35
N SER A 31 -1.44 -12.54 3.24
CA SER A 31 -0.82 -11.38 2.62
C SER A 31 -0.72 -11.54 1.10
N LEU A 32 -1.15 -10.51 0.35
CA LEU A 32 -1.12 -10.49 -1.11
C LEU A 32 -0.33 -9.28 -1.62
N SER A 33 0.71 -9.53 -2.41
CA SER A 33 1.55 -8.52 -3.05
C SER A 33 1.54 -8.67 -4.56
N PHE A 34 1.93 -7.61 -5.27
CA PHE A 34 1.92 -7.58 -6.73
C PHE A 34 3.27 -7.14 -7.27
N ARG A 35 3.82 -7.94 -8.18
CA ARG A 35 4.82 -7.51 -9.13
C ARG A 35 4.05 -7.13 -10.39
N TYR A 36 3.96 -5.83 -10.68
CA TYR A 36 3.13 -5.28 -11.73
C TYR A 36 3.91 -4.56 -12.84
N GLY A 37 5.23 -4.77 -12.88
CA GLY A 37 6.15 -4.05 -13.76
C GLY A 37 6.68 -2.75 -13.17
N GLN A 38 6.60 -2.57 -11.85
CA GLN A 38 7.21 -1.42 -11.17
C GLN A 38 8.74 -1.42 -11.33
N ARG A 39 9.32 -0.22 -11.40
CA ARG A 39 10.77 0.00 -11.63
C ARG A 39 11.68 -0.82 -10.73
N HIS A 40 11.34 -0.97 -9.45
CA HIS A 40 12.20 -1.59 -8.45
C HIS A 40 11.45 -2.66 -7.65
N SER A 41 12.04 -3.85 -7.52
CA SER A 41 11.45 -4.96 -6.77
C SER A 41 11.85 -4.99 -5.29
N VAL A 42 12.55 -3.97 -4.79
CA VAL A 42 13.04 -3.91 -3.41
C VAL A 42 11.88 -3.94 -2.41
N GLU A 43 10.76 -3.32 -2.76
CA GLU A 43 9.52 -3.33 -1.96
C GLU A 43 8.95 -4.74 -1.75
N LEU A 44 9.09 -5.65 -2.73
CA LEU A 44 8.64 -7.02 -2.58
C LEU A 44 9.47 -7.79 -1.55
N LYS A 45 10.78 -7.49 -1.46
CA LYS A 45 11.63 -8.06 -0.40
C LYS A 45 11.20 -7.56 0.99
N ALA A 46 10.80 -6.29 1.09
CA ALA A 46 10.23 -5.74 2.32
C ALA A 46 8.89 -6.43 2.66
N ALA A 47 7.98 -6.55 1.69
CA ALA A 47 6.68 -7.20 1.87
C ALA A 47 6.81 -8.64 2.41
N VAL A 48 7.75 -9.42 1.88
CA VAL A 48 8.03 -10.79 2.37
C VAL A 48 8.48 -10.78 3.84
N LYS A 49 9.42 -9.89 4.20
CA LYS A 49 9.92 -9.78 5.58
C LYS A 49 8.81 -9.37 6.54
N ILE A 50 8.00 -8.39 6.15
CA ILE A 50 6.89 -7.85 6.94
C ILE A 50 5.80 -8.90 7.13
N ALA A 51 5.41 -9.61 6.07
CA ALA A 51 4.42 -10.69 6.16
C ALA A 51 4.88 -11.78 7.13
N LYS A 52 6.17 -12.15 7.10
CA LYS A 52 6.76 -13.10 8.06
C LYS A 52 6.76 -12.55 9.49
N MET A 53 7.22 -11.31 9.69
CA MET A 53 7.27 -10.66 11.00
C MET A 53 5.89 -10.55 11.65
N LEU A 54 4.88 -10.19 10.86
CA LEU A 54 3.50 -10.08 11.33
C LEU A 54 2.79 -11.45 11.43
N GLY A 55 3.41 -12.54 11.00
CA GLY A 55 2.87 -13.89 11.17
C GLY A 55 1.77 -14.25 10.17
N ALA A 56 1.87 -13.76 8.94
CA ALA A 56 0.96 -14.14 7.86
C ALA A 56 0.98 -15.67 7.65
N LYS A 57 -0.20 -16.27 7.56
CA LYS A 57 -0.39 -17.71 7.30
C LYS A 57 0.07 -18.09 5.90
N ALA A 58 -0.09 -17.18 4.95
CA ALA A 58 0.45 -17.28 3.62
C ALA A 58 0.81 -15.88 3.10
N HIS A 59 1.82 -15.82 2.23
CA HIS A 59 2.16 -14.64 1.46
C HIS A 59 2.26 -15.02 -0.02
N LYS A 60 1.50 -14.34 -0.87
CA LYS A 60 1.54 -14.53 -2.32
C LYS A 60 2.03 -13.27 -3.00
N ILE A 61 2.89 -13.43 -3.99
CA ILE A 61 3.26 -12.39 -4.93
C ILE A 61 2.66 -12.77 -6.28
N ILE A 62 1.79 -11.92 -6.82
CA ILE A 62 1.17 -12.12 -8.12
C ILE A 62 1.93 -11.31 -9.15
N ASP A 63 2.32 -11.96 -10.24
CA ASP A 63 2.91 -11.34 -11.41
C ASP A 63 1.81 -10.89 -12.38
N ILE A 64 1.73 -9.58 -12.60
CA ILE A 64 0.93 -8.95 -13.65
C ILE A 64 1.84 -7.97 -14.39
N ASP A 65 1.47 -7.55 -15.60
CA ASP A 65 2.26 -6.56 -16.33
C ASP A 65 1.38 -5.38 -16.72
N LEU A 66 1.42 -4.31 -15.91
CA LEU A 66 0.69 -3.08 -16.16
C LEU A 66 1.43 -2.12 -17.09
N ARG A 67 2.70 -2.40 -17.43
CA ARG A 67 3.46 -1.64 -18.44
C ARG A 67 2.82 -1.75 -19.82
N GLN A 68 2.04 -2.80 -20.04
CA GLN A 68 1.24 -2.96 -21.26
C GLN A 68 0.21 -1.83 -21.47
N PHE A 69 -0.19 -1.12 -20.42
CA PHE A 69 -1.10 0.03 -20.52
C PHE A 69 -0.36 1.38 -20.46
N GLY A 70 0.76 1.42 -19.73
CA GLY A 70 1.61 2.58 -19.56
C GLY A 70 0.96 3.78 -18.86
N HIS A 71 1.43 4.98 -19.20
CA HIS A 71 1.02 6.32 -18.74
C HIS A 71 1.39 6.65 -17.28
N SER A 72 2.38 5.96 -16.70
CA SER A 72 2.83 6.22 -15.33
C SER A 72 4.34 6.22 -15.20
N ALA A 73 4.90 7.13 -14.40
CA ALA A 73 6.32 7.10 -14.03
C ALA A 73 6.73 5.83 -13.28
N LEU A 74 5.79 5.05 -12.74
CA LEU A 74 6.08 3.78 -12.08
C LEU A 74 6.15 2.60 -13.05
N THR A 75 5.60 2.71 -14.27
CA THR A 75 5.52 1.62 -15.26
C THR A 75 6.12 1.98 -16.63
N ASP A 76 6.41 3.25 -16.91
CA ASP A 76 6.98 3.75 -18.16
C ASP A 76 8.37 4.40 -17.96
N GLU A 77 8.99 4.76 -19.08
CA GLU A 77 10.23 5.53 -19.18
C GLU A 77 10.04 7.03 -18.85
N ILE A 78 9.14 7.36 -17.92
CA ILE A 78 8.92 8.72 -17.43
C ILE A 78 9.69 8.90 -16.11
N PRO A 79 10.61 9.87 -15.98
CA PRO A 79 11.35 10.09 -14.73
C PRO A 79 10.40 10.28 -13.53
N VAL A 80 10.72 9.62 -12.41
CA VAL A 80 9.99 9.84 -11.15
C VAL A 80 10.25 11.26 -10.66
N PRO A 81 9.20 12.10 -10.46
CA PRO A 81 9.36 13.47 -9.99
C PRO A 81 10.16 13.56 -8.69
N LYS A 82 11.00 14.59 -8.60
CA LYS A 82 11.80 14.92 -7.42
C LYS A 82 11.47 16.34 -6.99
N HIS A 83 11.32 16.52 -5.69
CA HIS A 83 10.89 17.75 -5.06
C HIS A 83 11.76 18.03 -3.84
N ASN A 84 12.05 19.30 -3.56
CA ASN A 84 12.80 19.68 -2.37
C ASN A 84 11.88 19.69 -1.14
N THR A 85 10.64 20.13 -1.33
CA THR A 85 9.62 20.24 -0.30
C THR A 85 8.28 19.70 -0.79
N LEU A 86 7.34 19.46 0.15
CA LEU A 86 5.98 19.05 -0.20
C LEU A 86 5.16 20.17 -0.86
N ASP A 87 5.59 21.43 -0.73
CA ASP A 87 4.92 22.57 -1.35
C ASP A 87 5.22 22.64 -2.86
N ASP A 88 6.28 21.96 -3.32
CA ASP A 88 6.63 21.83 -4.74
C ASP A 88 5.74 20.80 -5.48
N ILE A 89 4.92 20.03 -4.75
CA ILE A 89 4.04 18.99 -5.32
C ILE A 89 2.72 19.63 -5.74
N LYS A 90 2.36 19.51 -7.02
CA LYS A 90 1.06 19.95 -7.53
C LYS A 90 -0.06 19.10 -6.93
N LYS A 91 -1.06 19.74 -6.32
CA LYS A 91 -2.15 19.05 -5.57
C LYS A 91 -3.44 18.85 -6.37
N ASP A 92 -3.63 19.61 -7.44
CA ASP A 92 -4.91 19.67 -8.17
C ASP A 92 -4.95 18.76 -9.42
N GLU A 93 -3.90 17.98 -9.66
CA GLU A 93 -3.79 17.05 -10.79
C GLU A 93 -3.51 15.64 -10.29
N VAL A 94 -4.01 14.62 -11.01
CA VAL A 94 -3.61 13.22 -10.76
C VAL A 94 -2.13 13.09 -11.09
N PRO A 95 -1.26 12.70 -10.13
CA PRO A 95 0.17 12.74 -10.32
C PRO A 95 0.59 11.67 -11.33
N VAL A 96 1.69 11.91 -12.04
CA VAL A 96 2.23 10.98 -13.04
C VAL A 96 2.69 9.64 -12.45
N THR A 97 2.79 9.53 -11.12
CA THR A 97 3.01 8.26 -10.41
C THR A 97 1.75 7.42 -10.24
N TYR A 98 0.58 7.94 -10.64
CA TYR A 98 -0.66 7.17 -10.73
C TYR A 98 -0.51 6.09 -11.79
N VAL A 99 -0.81 4.84 -11.42
CA VAL A 99 -0.93 3.74 -12.37
C VAL A 99 -2.43 3.52 -12.62
N PRO A 100 -2.92 3.67 -13.85
CA PRO A 100 -4.36 3.61 -14.14
C PRO A 100 -5.07 2.38 -13.56
N ALA A 101 -6.09 2.63 -12.73
CA ALA A 101 -6.97 1.62 -12.13
C ALA A 101 -6.26 0.49 -11.36
N ARG A 102 -5.02 0.73 -10.89
CA ARG A 102 -4.20 -0.29 -10.25
C ARG A 102 -4.89 -0.91 -9.03
N ASN A 103 -5.51 -0.12 -8.15
CA ASN A 103 -6.16 -0.68 -6.96
C ASN A 103 -7.41 -1.49 -7.33
N THR A 104 -8.11 -1.14 -8.41
CA THR A 104 -9.23 -1.96 -8.92
C THR A 104 -8.76 -3.36 -9.32
N ILE A 105 -7.62 -3.44 -10.00
CA ILE A 105 -7.01 -4.73 -10.38
C ILE A 105 -6.55 -5.47 -9.12
N PHE A 106 -5.88 -4.81 -8.18
CA PHE A 106 -5.42 -5.47 -6.96
C PHE A 106 -6.57 -6.02 -6.11
N LEU A 107 -7.65 -5.24 -5.97
CA LEU A 107 -8.84 -5.67 -5.26
C LEU A 107 -9.55 -6.85 -5.95
N SER A 108 -9.52 -6.94 -7.29
CA SER A 108 -10.13 -8.09 -7.99
C SER A 108 -9.39 -9.41 -7.74
N TYR A 109 -8.05 -9.37 -7.68
CA TYR A 109 -7.25 -10.53 -7.28
C TYR A 109 -7.44 -10.87 -5.79
N ALA A 110 -7.49 -9.87 -4.92
CA ALA A 110 -7.77 -10.07 -3.50
C ALA A 110 -9.15 -10.70 -3.27
N MET A 111 -10.17 -10.25 -4.01
CA MET A 111 -11.52 -10.81 -4.02
C MET A 111 -11.52 -12.28 -4.41
N ALA A 112 -10.87 -12.65 -5.51
CA ALA A 112 -10.79 -14.04 -5.94
C ALA A 112 -10.10 -14.93 -4.88
N TRP A 113 -9.04 -14.44 -4.24
CA TRP A 113 -8.36 -15.21 -3.20
C TRP A 113 -9.17 -15.29 -1.91
N ALA A 114 -9.86 -14.22 -1.53
CA ALA A 114 -10.75 -14.18 -0.38
C ALA A 114 -11.88 -15.21 -0.52
N GLU A 115 -12.47 -15.34 -1.70
CA GLU A 115 -13.50 -16.35 -1.98
C GLU A 115 -12.98 -17.78 -1.78
N VAL A 116 -11.81 -18.10 -2.33
CA VAL A 116 -11.17 -19.42 -2.16
C VAL A 116 -10.91 -19.72 -0.68
N LEU A 117 -10.50 -18.71 0.09
CA LEU A 117 -10.20 -18.85 1.52
C LEU A 117 -11.44 -18.86 2.40
N LYS A 118 -12.61 -18.45 1.87
CA LYS A 118 -13.79 -18.03 2.64
C LYS A 118 -13.44 -16.95 3.67
N ALA A 119 -12.62 -15.99 3.24
CA ALA A 119 -12.27 -14.82 4.05
C ALA A 119 -13.40 -13.80 4.00
N SER A 120 -13.76 -13.24 5.15
CA SER A 120 -14.83 -12.25 5.26
C SER A 120 -14.36 -10.82 4.98
N SER A 121 -13.04 -10.59 4.93
CA SER A 121 -12.47 -9.25 4.86
C SER A 121 -11.25 -9.17 3.94
N ILE A 122 -11.17 -8.06 3.22
CA ILE A 122 -9.97 -7.62 2.50
C ILE A 122 -9.52 -6.30 3.12
N PHE A 123 -8.27 -6.21 3.56
CA PHE A 123 -7.69 -4.98 4.07
C PHE A 123 -6.85 -4.31 2.99
N ILE A 124 -7.05 -3.00 2.82
CA ILE A 124 -6.24 -2.15 1.94
C ILE A 124 -5.84 -0.86 2.65
N GLY A 125 -4.54 -0.54 2.61
CA GLY A 125 -3.96 0.63 3.29
C GLY A 125 -4.08 1.93 2.49
N VAL A 126 -5.26 2.27 1.97
CA VAL A 126 -5.50 3.56 1.30
C VAL A 126 -5.78 4.67 2.32
N THR A 127 -5.41 5.91 1.96
CA THR A 127 -5.70 7.12 2.75
C THR A 127 -6.43 8.16 1.89
N ALA A 128 -7.37 8.89 2.50
CA ALA A 128 -8.08 10.02 1.90
C ALA A 128 -7.71 11.38 2.54
N VAL A 129 -6.87 11.40 3.58
CA VAL A 129 -6.46 12.65 4.28
C VAL A 129 -5.26 13.29 3.60
N ASP A 130 -4.21 12.49 3.35
CA ASP A 130 -3.03 12.90 2.58
C ASP A 130 -3.20 12.50 1.10
N TYR A 131 -4.41 12.69 0.57
CA TYR A 131 -4.83 12.21 -0.74
C TYR A 131 -3.99 12.83 -1.86
N SER A 132 -3.25 11.98 -2.56
CA SER A 132 -2.41 12.34 -3.69
C SER A 132 -3.19 12.43 -5.00
N GLY A 133 -4.51 12.58 -4.99
CA GLY A 133 -5.31 12.67 -6.23
C GLY A 133 -5.83 11.34 -6.80
N TYR A 134 -5.48 10.17 -6.23
CA TYR A 134 -5.78 8.87 -6.83
C TYR A 134 -7.26 8.43 -6.75
N PRO A 135 -8.00 8.38 -7.88
CA PRO A 135 -9.45 8.16 -7.87
C PRO A 135 -9.88 6.81 -7.26
N ASP A 136 -8.98 5.82 -7.28
CA ASP A 136 -9.14 4.45 -6.78
C ASP A 136 -8.69 4.28 -5.31
N CYS A 137 -8.57 5.37 -4.56
CA CYS A 137 -8.36 5.38 -3.10
C CYS A 137 -9.56 5.96 -2.31
N ARG A 138 -10.61 6.42 -2.99
CA ARG A 138 -11.71 7.18 -2.38
C ARG A 138 -12.74 6.28 -1.67
N PRO A 139 -13.38 6.74 -0.59
CA PRO A 139 -14.42 5.96 0.11
C PRO A 139 -15.56 5.49 -0.81
N GLU A 140 -15.99 6.32 -1.75
CA GLU A 140 -17.08 6.00 -2.68
C GLU A 140 -16.69 4.87 -3.63
N PHE A 141 -15.43 4.86 -4.09
CA PHE A 141 -14.89 3.77 -4.90
C PHE A 141 -14.85 2.46 -4.11
N ILE A 142 -14.33 2.50 -2.88
CA ILE A 142 -14.23 1.31 -2.02
C ILE A 142 -15.61 0.70 -1.77
N LYS A 143 -16.61 1.53 -1.45
CA LYS A 143 -17.99 1.09 -1.23
C LYS A 143 -18.62 0.52 -2.50
N ALA A 144 -18.36 1.12 -3.65
CA ALA A 144 -18.84 0.61 -4.94
C ALA A 144 -18.20 -0.75 -5.28
N PHE A 145 -16.89 -0.90 -5.05
CA PHE A 145 -16.18 -2.16 -5.26
C PHE A 145 -16.71 -3.26 -4.33
N GLU A 146 -16.90 -2.98 -3.04
CA GLU A 146 -17.46 -3.95 -2.09
C GLU A 146 -18.84 -4.46 -2.52
N LYS A 147 -19.72 -3.56 -2.94
CA LYS A 147 -21.04 -3.92 -3.45
C LYS A 147 -20.92 -4.84 -4.67
N MET A 148 -20.06 -4.48 -5.62
CA MET A 148 -19.81 -5.29 -6.83
C MET A 148 -19.26 -6.67 -6.47
N ALA A 149 -18.28 -6.75 -5.56
CA ALA A 149 -17.64 -8.00 -5.17
C ALA A 149 -18.63 -9.01 -4.55
N ASN A 150 -19.58 -8.52 -3.76
CA ASN A 150 -20.63 -9.36 -3.19
C ASN A 150 -21.71 -9.79 -4.21
N LEU A 151 -21.83 -9.11 -5.35
CA LEU A 151 -22.66 -9.55 -6.47
C LEU A 151 -21.94 -10.55 -7.39
N ALA A 152 -20.61 -10.49 -7.43
CA ALA A 152 -19.78 -11.23 -8.39
C ALA A 152 -19.26 -12.59 -7.88
N THR A 153 -19.41 -12.89 -6.58
CA THR A 153 -18.86 -14.10 -5.95
C THR A 153 -19.96 -15.09 -5.55
N LYS A 154 -19.65 -16.39 -5.61
CA LYS A 154 -20.54 -17.47 -5.15
C LYS A 154 -20.85 -17.31 -3.67
N THR A 155 -19.85 -16.99 -2.84
CA THR A 155 -20.02 -16.79 -1.40
C THR A 155 -20.93 -15.60 -1.09
N GLY A 156 -20.88 -14.54 -1.90
CA GLY A 156 -21.76 -13.38 -1.81
C GLY A 156 -23.22 -13.73 -2.12
N ILE A 157 -23.49 -14.38 -3.26
CA ILE A 157 -24.87 -14.72 -3.67
C ILE A 157 -25.51 -15.79 -2.77
N THR A 158 -24.72 -16.74 -2.26
CA THR A 158 -25.21 -17.80 -1.35
C THR A 158 -25.27 -17.34 0.10
N LYS A 159 -24.76 -16.14 0.40
CA LYS A 159 -24.61 -15.58 1.75
C LYS A 159 -23.79 -16.47 2.71
N GLU A 160 -22.94 -17.34 2.16
CA GLU A 160 -22.00 -18.14 2.96
C GLU A 160 -20.96 -17.23 3.64
N THR A 161 -20.52 -16.19 2.92
CA THR A 161 -19.61 -15.17 3.46
C THR A 161 -19.88 -13.86 2.75
N ILE A 162 -20.18 -12.81 3.52
CA ILE A 162 -20.31 -11.45 3.00
C ILE A 162 -18.96 -10.77 3.14
N LEU A 163 -18.40 -10.37 2.00
CA LEU A 163 -17.08 -9.76 1.92
C LEU A 163 -17.16 -8.28 2.32
N LYS A 164 -16.25 -7.84 3.18
CA LYS A 164 -16.02 -6.44 3.51
C LYS A 164 -14.66 -5.96 3.02
N ILE A 165 -14.60 -4.72 2.54
CA ILE A 165 -13.34 -4.05 2.19
C ILE A 165 -13.00 -3.08 3.32
N GLU A 166 -12.04 -3.47 4.14
CA GLU A 166 -11.58 -2.74 5.32
C GLU A 166 -10.50 -1.73 4.94
N THR A 167 -10.74 -0.45 5.24
CA THR A 167 -9.83 0.67 4.95
C THR A 167 -9.43 1.40 6.24
N PRO A 168 -8.72 0.74 7.17
CA PRO A 168 -8.52 1.26 8.52
C PRO A 168 -7.71 2.56 8.59
N LEU A 169 -7.06 2.96 7.49
CA LEU A 169 -6.22 4.14 7.41
C LEU A 169 -6.88 5.31 6.65
N ILE A 170 -8.11 5.13 6.15
CA ILE A 170 -8.70 6.06 5.17
C ILE A 170 -8.86 7.48 5.73
N HIS A 171 -9.10 7.60 7.03
CA HIS A 171 -9.27 8.88 7.74
C HIS A 171 -8.07 9.25 8.62
N LEU A 172 -6.95 8.52 8.53
CA LEU A 172 -5.75 8.80 9.32
C LEU A 172 -4.74 9.62 8.52
N SER A 173 -4.15 10.61 9.18
CA SER A 173 -2.95 11.29 8.71
C SER A 173 -1.74 10.36 8.78
N LYS A 174 -0.69 10.65 7.99
CA LYS A 174 0.54 9.84 8.03
C LYS A 174 1.15 9.71 9.42
N ALA A 175 1.07 10.76 10.24
CA ALA A 175 1.58 10.75 11.60
C ALA A 175 0.78 9.79 12.50
N GLU A 176 -0.54 9.76 12.36
CA GLU A 176 -1.40 8.81 13.08
C GLU A 176 -1.14 7.38 12.63
N ILE A 177 -0.99 7.13 11.32
CA ILE A 177 -0.62 5.81 10.78
C ILE A 177 0.68 5.32 11.45
N ILE A 178 1.71 6.16 11.49
CA ILE A 178 3.00 5.82 12.10
C ILE A 178 2.85 5.52 13.61
N LYS A 179 2.11 6.37 14.35
CA LYS A 179 1.88 6.13 15.78
C LYS A 179 1.14 4.82 16.02
N THR A 180 0.09 4.54 15.24
CA THR A 180 -0.67 3.30 15.31
C THR A 180 0.22 2.09 15.06
N GLY A 181 1.05 2.11 14.01
CA GLY A 181 1.93 0.96 13.75
C GLY A 181 2.96 0.76 14.86
N ILE A 182 3.58 1.82 15.41
CA ILE A 182 4.48 1.68 16.55
C ILE A 182 3.77 1.06 17.76
N GLN A 183 2.55 1.51 18.08
CA GLN A 183 1.75 0.93 19.17
C GLN A 183 1.45 -0.55 18.95
N LEU A 184 1.30 -0.97 17.69
CA LEU A 184 1.08 -2.36 17.30
C LEU A 184 2.37 -3.16 17.09
N GLY A 185 3.54 -2.60 17.42
CA GLY A 185 4.84 -3.27 17.34
C GLY A 185 5.42 -3.38 15.93
N VAL A 186 5.00 -2.51 15.00
CA VAL A 186 5.58 -2.45 13.64
C VAL A 186 7.01 -1.92 13.72
N ASP A 187 7.94 -2.71 13.20
CA ASP A 187 9.30 -2.25 12.90
C ASP A 187 9.34 -1.55 11.53
N TYR A 188 9.27 -0.22 11.54
CA TYR A 188 9.31 0.57 10.32
C TYR A 188 10.68 0.60 9.62
N SER A 189 11.75 0.07 10.23
CA SER A 189 13.05 -0.10 9.55
C SER A 189 12.98 -1.15 8.43
N LEU A 190 11.99 -2.04 8.47
CA LEU A 190 11.74 -3.06 7.46
C LEU A 190 10.96 -2.55 6.26
N THR A 191 10.38 -1.34 6.35
CA THR A 191 9.49 -0.77 5.33
C THR A 191 10.25 0.07 4.30
N ILE A 192 9.70 0.13 3.08
CA ILE A 192 10.20 1.02 2.04
C ILE A 192 9.04 1.78 1.40
N SER A 193 9.19 3.10 1.32
CA SER A 193 8.19 4.00 0.71
C SER A 193 8.67 4.56 -0.63
N CYS A 194 9.98 4.58 -0.88
CA CYS A 194 10.56 5.28 -2.02
C CYS A 194 10.12 4.70 -3.37
N TYR A 195 9.72 5.57 -4.31
CA TYR A 195 9.42 5.19 -5.69
C TYR A 195 10.68 4.95 -6.55
N ASP A 196 11.84 5.38 -6.06
CA ASP A 196 13.10 5.32 -6.79
C ASP A 196 14.27 5.13 -5.82
N PRO A 197 14.34 3.98 -5.14
CA PRO A 197 15.48 3.61 -4.30
C PRO A 197 16.72 3.30 -5.15
N ASP A 198 17.90 3.37 -4.52
CA ASP A 198 19.14 2.91 -5.15
C ASP A 198 19.25 1.37 -5.16
N ASP A 199 20.30 0.85 -5.80
CA ASP A 199 20.56 -0.60 -5.90
C ASP A 199 20.73 -1.29 -4.54
N LYS A 200 21.03 -0.52 -3.48
CA LYS A 200 21.16 -0.99 -2.10
C LYS A 200 19.84 -0.89 -1.33
N GLY A 201 18.76 -0.39 -1.96
CA GLY A 201 17.44 -0.22 -1.37
C GLY A 201 17.30 1.04 -0.49
N ARG A 202 18.25 1.97 -0.54
CA ARG A 202 18.19 3.24 0.19
C ARG A 202 17.24 4.19 -0.51
N SER A 203 16.47 4.94 0.28
CA SER A 203 15.44 5.85 -0.25
C SER A 203 16.05 7.14 -0.79
N CYS A 204 15.59 7.63 -1.94
CA CYS A 204 16.13 8.87 -2.52
C CYS A 204 15.92 10.09 -1.63
N GLY A 205 14.81 10.16 -0.90
CA GLY A 205 14.49 11.29 -0.01
C GLY A 205 13.79 12.48 -0.67
N PHE A 206 13.59 12.46 -1.99
CA PHE A 206 13.05 13.60 -2.77
C PHE A 206 11.80 13.27 -3.60
N CYS A 207 11.42 11.99 -3.77
CA CYS A 207 10.12 11.67 -4.37
C CYS A 207 8.98 11.92 -3.37
N ASP A 208 7.76 12.12 -3.87
CA ASP A 208 6.55 12.42 -3.08
C ASP A 208 6.41 11.50 -1.86
N SER A 209 6.53 10.18 -2.09
CA SER A 209 6.39 9.19 -1.04
C SER A 209 7.47 9.32 0.06
N CYS A 210 8.70 9.70 -0.30
CA CYS A 210 9.74 9.98 0.69
C CYS A 210 9.45 11.25 1.49
N LEU A 211 8.97 12.31 0.83
CA LEU A 211 8.67 13.56 1.51
C LEU A 211 7.48 13.41 2.47
N HIS A 212 6.43 12.70 2.04
CA HIS A 212 5.29 12.36 2.90
C HIS A 212 5.72 11.49 4.08
N ARG A 213 6.61 10.51 3.87
CA ARG A 213 7.20 9.71 4.94
C ARG A 213 7.94 10.59 5.95
N LYS A 214 8.89 11.41 5.51
CA LYS A 214 9.68 12.31 6.38
C LYS A 214 8.77 13.20 7.22
N LYS A 215 7.79 13.86 6.59
CA LYS A 215 6.79 14.69 7.30
C LYS A 215 5.98 13.88 8.30
N GLY A 216 5.56 12.67 7.93
CA GLY A 216 4.82 11.77 8.81
C GLY A 216 5.58 11.45 10.09
N PHE A 217 6.84 11.01 9.96
CA PHE A 217 7.70 10.70 11.11
C PHE A 217 7.98 11.94 11.97
N ALA A 218 8.32 13.07 11.34
CA ALA A 218 8.55 14.33 12.03
C ALA A 218 7.32 14.77 12.85
N LYS A 219 6.13 14.77 12.23
CA LYS A 219 4.87 15.08 12.93
C LYS A 219 4.49 14.06 14.00
N ALA A 220 4.92 12.82 13.84
CA ALA A 220 4.69 11.78 14.83
C ALA A 220 5.59 11.93 16.07
N GLY A 221 6.66 12.75 16.00
CA GLY A 221 7.68 12.85 17.05
C GLY A 221 8.55 11.59 17.13
N ILE A 222 8.66 10.83 16.04
CA ILE A 222 9.38 9.56 15.97
C ILE A 222 10.51 9.70 14.95
N THR A 223 11.69 9.18 15.28
CA THR A 223 12.82 9.16 14.34
C THR A 223 12.50 8.23 13.17
N ASP A 224 12.65 8.72 11.93
CA ASP A 224 12.50 7.89 10.74
C ASP A 224 13.68 6.92 10.61
N PRO A 225 13.47 5.59 10.67
CA PRO A 225 14.56 4.61 10.57
C PRO A 225 15.08 4.40 9.15
N THR A 226 14.56 5.12 8.15
CA THR A 226 14.91 4.90 6.75
C THR A 226 16.34 5.32 6.43
N PRO A 227 17.14 4.44 5.79
CA PRO A 227 18.40 4.87 5.20
C PRO A 227 18.13 5.69 3.93
N TYR A 228 18.52 6.96 3.94
CA TYR A 228 18.41 7.84 2.79
C TYR A 228 19.73 7.91 2.00
N TYR A 229 19.61 8.03 0.68
CA TYR A 229 20.72 8.30 -0.24
C TYR A 229 20.28 9.37 -1.25
N PRO A 230 20.68 10.64 -1.04
CA PRO A 230 20.36 11.71 -1.97
C PRO A 230 20.90 11.41 -3.38
N PRO A 231 20.10 11.49 -4.45
CA PRO A 231 20.62 11.42 -5.80
C PRO A 231 21.53 12.61 -6.09
N ALA A 232 22.56 12.43 -6.91
CA ALA A 232 23.56 13.47 -7.22
C ALA A 232 22.96 14.75 -7.83
N SER A 233 21.75 14.69 -8.38
CA SER A 233 21.02 15.84 -8.93
C SER A 233 20.30 16.68 -7.86
N ALA A 234 20.28 16.27 -6.60
CA ALA A 234 19.58 16.94 -5.50
C ALA A 234 20.53 17.63 -4.51
N SER A 235 21.82 17.71 -4.84
CA SER A 235 22.86 18.42 -4.08
C SER A 235 23.20 19.79 -4.66
N ALA A 236 22.24 20.46 -5.30
CA ALA A 236 22.36 21.83 -5.81
C ALA A 236 21.35 22.74 -5.12
#